data_AF-A0A662TV00-F1
#
_entry.id   AF-A0A662TV00-F1
#
_cell.length_a   1.000
_cell.length_b   1.000
_cell.length_c   1.000
_cell.angle_alpha   90.00
_cell.angle_beta   90.00
_cell.angle_gamma   90.00
#
_symmetry.space_group_name_H-M   'P 1'
#
loop_
_entity.id
_entity.type
_entity.pdbx_description
1 polymer ?
#
loop_
_entity_poly.entity_id
_entity_poly.type
_entity_poly.pdbx_seq_one_letter_code
_entity_poly.pdbx_strand_id
1 'polypeptide(L)'
;MASTKEKMRELLIRLPEYAEIERIEFEGPRIALYSKNPSFLYEGISFTSELAKAIRKRIILRTVPDVRMSIERAEETIKKLLPKEAGLSNLFFDPALGEVHLILSMPAVVEANDGQLLK
;
A
#
# COMPACT_ATOMS: atom_id res chain seq x y z
N MET A 1 3.88 -15.52 26.93
CA MET A 1 3.49 -14.74 25.73
C MET A 1 4.78 -14.44 24.99
N ALA A 2 4.94 -14.90 23.74
CA ALA A 2 6.17 -14.63 22.99
C ALA A 2 6.45 -13.12 22.96
N SER A 3 7.69 -12.76 23.26
CA SER A 3 8.16 -11.37 23.30
C SER A 3 7.92 -10.70 21.95
N THR A 4 7.53 -9.42 21.92
CA THR A 4 7.41 -8.65 20.66
C THR A 4 8.67 -8.77 19.79
N LYS A 5 9.85 -8.94 20.41
CA LYS A 5 11.12 -9.21 19.73
C LYS A 5 11.18 -10.55 18.98
N GLU A 6 10.57 -11.62 19.49
CA GLU A 6 10.58 -12.93 18.84
C GLU A 6 9.71 -12.92 17.59
N LYS A 7 8.52 -12.31 17.68
CA LYS A 7 7.63 -12.14 16.53
C LYS A 7 8.25 -11.26 15.44
N MET A 8 8.97 -10.21 15.84
CA MET A 8 9.72 -9.36 14.91
C MET A 8 10.83 -10.13 14.18
N ARG A 9 11.58 -10.98 14.90
CA ARG A 9 12.61 -11.83 14.28
C ARG A 9 12.01 -12.82 13.29
N GLU A 10 10.91 -13.46 13.65
CA GLU A 10 10.21 -14.38 12.74
C GLU A 10 9.71 -13.65 11.47
N LEU A 11 9.23 -12.41 11.64
CA LEU A 11 8.80 -11.55 10.53
C LEU A 11 9.96 -11.28 9.57
N LEU A 12 11.10 -10.81 10.09
CA LEU A 12 12.29 -10.47 9.31
C LEU A 12 12.85 -11.64 8.51
N ILE A 13 12.81 -12.86 9.06
CA ILE A 13 13.30 -14.07 8.39
C ILE A 13 12.44 -14.45 7.18
N ARG A 14 11.14 -14.13 7.22
CA ARG A 14 10.18 -14.51 6.18
C ARG A 14 10.09 -13.47 5.06
N LEU A 15 10.56 -12.23 5.26
CA LEU A 15 10.46 -11.17 4.26
C LEU A 15 11.29 -11.50 3.02
N PRO A 16 10.71 -11.43 1.81
CA PRO A 16 11.49 -11.64 0.61
C PRO A 16 12.39 -10.44 0.33
N GLU A 17 13.58 -10.66 -0.23
CA GLU A 17 14.54 -9.58 -0.52
C GLU A 17 13.98 -8.53 -1.48
N TYR A 18 13.20 -8.95 -2.48
CA TYR A 18 12.57 -8.04 -3.45
C TYR A 18 11.51 -7.10 -2.82
N ALA A 19 11.09 -7.35 -1.57
CA ALA A 19 10.19 -6.45 -0.86
C ALA A 19 10.86 -5.15 -0.41
N GLU A 20 12.20 -5.08 -0.39
CA GLU A 20 12.96 -3.88 -0.01
C GLU A 20 12.40 -3.14 1.22
N ILE A 21 12.10 -3.89 2.29
CA ILE A 21 11.54 -3.34 3.53
C ILE A 21 12.62 -2.52 4.25
N GLU A 22 12.39 -1.20 4.34
CA GLU A 22 13.27 -0.27 5.05
C GLU A 22 12.96 -0.23 6.55
N ARG A 23 11.68 -0.21 6.91
CA ARG A 23 11.25 -0.07 8.31
C ARG A 23 9.96 -0.81 8.62
N ILE A 24 9.83 -1.18 9.89
CA ILE A 24 8.68 -1.87 10.45
C ILE A 24 8.19 -1.07 11.64
N GLU A 25 6.91 -0.69 11.64
CA GLU A 25 6.31 0.12 12.70
C GLU A 25 5.07 -0.55 13.30
N PHE A 26 4.83 -0.30 14.59
CA PHE A 26 3.65 -0.78 15.29
C PHE A 26 2.62 0.35 15.40
N GLU A 27 1.68 0.39 14.46
CA GLU A 27 0.63 1.39 14.37
C GLU A 27 -0.64 0.90 15.09
N GLY A 28 -0.66 1.02 16.41
CA GLY A 28 -1.77 0.56 17.26
C GLY A 28 -1.98 -0.96 17.13
N PRO A 29 -3.13 -1.44 16.60
CA PRO A 29 -3.35 -2.87 16.40
C PRO A 29 -2.66 -3.45 15.14
N ARG A 30 -1.99 -2.61 14.33
CA ARG A 30 -1.41 -2.98 13.03
C ARG A 30 0.12 -3.00 13.09
N ILE A 31 0.72 -3.81 12.23
CA ILE A 31 2.16 -3.79 11.92
C ILE A 31 2.29 -3.23 10.50
N ALA A 32 2.93 -2.08 10.36
CA ALA A 32 3.20 -1.43 9.08
C ALA A 32 4.58 -1.84 8.56
N LEU A 33 4.62 -2.37 7.34
CA LEU A 33 5.86 -2.67 6.62
C LEU A 33 6.06 -1.60 5.55
N TYR A 34 7.13 -0.84 5.65
CA TYR A 34 7.45 0.22 4.70
C TYR A 34 8.49 -0.27 3.70
N SER A 35 8.07 -0.38 2.45
CA SER A 35 8.82 -0.86 1.29
C SER A 35 9.38 0.32 0.48
N LYS A 36 10.60 0.18 -0.06
CA LYS A 36 11.10 1.03 -1.14
C LYS A 36 10.60 0.63 -2.50
N ASN A 37 10.19 -0.62 -2.67
CA ASN A 37 9.64 -1.15 -3.90
C ASN A 37 8.11 -0.91 -3.93
N PRO A 38 7.59 0.03 -4.74
CA PRO A 38 6.14 0.28 -4.83
C PRO A 38 5.38 -0.94 -5.38
N SER A 39 6.03 -1.73 -6.24
CA SER A 39 5.43 -2.93 -6.83
C SER A 39 5.05 -3.99 -5.80
N PHE A 40 5.75 -4.00 -4.69
CA PHE A 40 5.46 -4.90 -3.58
C PHE A 40 4.08 -4.67 -2.95
N LEU A 41 3.46 -3.50 -3.13
CA LEU A 41 2.09 -3.25 -2.66
C LEU A 41 1.08 -4.22 -3.29
N TYR A 42 1.26 -4.58 -4.56
CA TYR A 42 0.37 -5.50 -5.27
C TYR A 42 0.93 -6.93 -5.34
N GLU A 43 2.23 -7.10 -5.57
CA GLU A 43 2.88 -8.42 -5.62
C GLU A 43 2.90 -9.10 -4.24
N GLY A 44 3.08 -8.31 -3.19
CA GLY A 44 3.24 -8.78 -1.81
C GLY A 44 1.94 -9.16 -1.11
N ILE A 45 0.77 -9.06 -1.76
CA ILE A 45 -0.54 -9.28 -1.12
C ILE A 45 -0.65 -10.72 -0.58
N SER A 46 -0.33 -11.73 -1.39
CA SER A 46 -0.41 -13.13 -0.96
C SER A 46 0.52 -13.41 0.21
N PHE A 47 1.77 -12.98 0.08
CA PHE A 47 2.80 -13.11 1.12
C PHE A 47 2.38 -12.44 2.43
N THR A 48 1.85 -11.21 2.35
CA THR A 48 1.43 -10.44 3.53
C THR A 48 0.25 -11.10 4.25
N SER A 49 -0.67 -11.71 3.49
CA SER A 49 -1.80 -12.46 4.05
C SER A 49 -1.32 -13.69 4.83
N GLU A 50 -0.37 -14.45 4.29
CA GLU A 50 0.23 -15.59 4.97
C GLU A 50 0.98 -15.18 6.24
N LEU A 51 1.77 -14.11 6.15
CA LEU A 51 2.51 -13.56 7.28
C LEU A 51 1.58 -13.07 8.39
N ALA A 52 0.47 -12.41 8.05
CA ALA A 52 -0.54 -11.96 9.00
C ALA A 52 -1.18 -13.14 9.75
N LYS A 53 -1.46 -14.26 9.07
CA LYS A 53 -1.98 -15.49 9.67
C LYS A 53 -0.98 -16.12 10.64
N ALA A 54 0.30 -16.19 10.27
CA ALA A 54 1.35 -16.74 11.11
C ALA A 54 1.53 -15.94 12.41
N ILE A 55 1.58 -14.61 12.30
CA ILE A 55 1.90 -13.72 13.44
C ILE A 55 0.64 -13.41 14.29
N ARG A 56 -0.55 -13.67 13.75
CA ARG A 56 -1.86 -13.32 14.32
C ARG A 56 -1.97 -11.83 14.64
N LYS A 57 -1.48 -11.00 13.72
CA LYS A 57 -1.53 -9.54 13.77
C LYS A 57 -1.91 -9.00 12.40
N ARG A 58 -2.60 -7.86 12.36
CA ARG A 58 -2.94 -7.20 11.10
C ARG A 58 -1.68 -6.55 10.54
N ILE A 59 -1.26 -6.97 9.35
CA ILE A 59 -0.11 -6.41 8.64
C ILE A 59 -0.63 -5.50 7.54
N ILE A 60 -0.01 -4.34 7.38
CA ILE A 60 -0.28 -3.40 6.29
C ILE A 60 1.03 -3.10 5.56
N LEU A 61 0.95 -3.00 4.24
CA LEU A 61 2.08 -2.58 3.41
C LEU A 61 1.97 -1.09 3.11
N ARG A 62 3.11 -0.40 3.09
CA ARG A 62 3.23 1.01 2.70
C ARG A 62 4.48 1.22 1.87
N THR A 63 4.49 2.30 1.10
CA THR A 63 5.71 2.82 0.47
C THR A 63 6.41 3.80 1.40
N VAL A 64 7.72 3.91 1.31
CA VAL A 64 8.45 5.02 1.96
C VAL A 64 8.11 6.35 1.25
N PRO A 65 8.09 7.50 1.95
CA PRO A 65 7.80 8.80 1.33
C PRO A 65 8.71 9.14 0.14
N ASP A 66 9.99 8.76 0.22
CA ASP A 66 11.03 9.12 -0.74
C ASP A 66 10.82 8.54 -2.15
N VAL A 67 10.06 7.45 -2.28
CA VAL A 67 9.74 6.82 -3.58
C VAL A 67 8.39 7.28 -4.14
N ARG A 68 7.65 8.10 -3.41
CA ARG A 68 6.34 8.62 -3.83
C ARG A 68 6.54 9.85 -4.74
N MET A 69 5.65 10.00 -5.71
CA MET A 69 5.59 11.23 -6.51
C MET A 69 5.18 12.42 -5.64
N SER A 70 5.54 13.65 -6.07
CA SER A 70 4.96 14.85 -5.46
C SER A 70 3.45 14.89 -5.69
N ILE A 71 2.73 15.59 -4.81
CA ILE A 71 1.26 15.68 -4.86
C ILE A 71 0.80 16.25 -6.20
N GLU A 72 1.47 17.29 -6.70
CA GLU A 72 1.12 17.97 -7.96
C GLU A 72 1.29 17.02 -9.15
N ARG A 73 2.40 16.28 -9.19
CA ARG A 73 2.69 15.33 -10.26
C ARG A 73 1.78 14.11 -10.19
N ALA A 74 1.44 13.65 -8.99
CA ALA A 74 0.49 12.57 -8.79
C ALA A 74 -0.90 12.98 -9.27
N GLU A 75 -1.37 14.18 -8.92
CA GLU A 75 -2.65 14.73 -9.37
C GLU A 75 -2.74 14.82 -10.90
N GLU A 76 -1.72 15.35 -11.56
CA GLU A 76 -1.67 15.37 -13.03
C GLU A 76 -1.70 13.97 -13.64
N THR A 77 -0.93 13.04 -13.09
CA THR A 77 -0.85 11.66 -13.57
C THR A 77 -2.21 10.97 -13.44
N ILE A 78 -2.86 11.11 -12.28
CA ILE A 78 -4.18 10.53 -12.01
C ILE A 78 -5.22 11.07 -12.98
N LYS A 79 -5.27 12.40 -13.20
CA LYS A 79 -6.21 13.02 -14.15
C LYS A 79 -5.99 12.59 -15.60
N LYS A 80 -4.74 12.27 -15.98
CA LYS A 80 -4.40 11.79 -17.34
C LYS A 80 -4.77 10.31 -17.53
N LEU A 81 -4.62 9.50 -16.48
CA LEU A 81 -4.92 8.06 -16.53
C LEU A 81 -6.42 7.77 -16.41
N LEU A 82 -7.14 8.54 -15.58
CA LEU A 82 -8.56 8.29 -15.34
C LEU A 82 -9.40 8.57 -16.59
N PRO A 83 -10.29 7.62 -16.98
CA PRO A 83 -11.29 7.86 -18.00
C PRO A 83 -12.22 9.02 -17.59
N LYS A 84 -12.65 9.85 -18.56
CA LYS A 84 -13.56 10.98 -18.29
C LYS A 84 -14.88 10.51 -17.70
N GLU A 85 -15.31 9.32 -18.09
CA GLU A 85 -16.52 8.64 -17.65
C GLU A 85 -16.48 8.30 -16.16
N ALA A 86 -15.31 8.19 -15.53
CA ALA A 86 -15.21 7.97 -14.08
C ALA A 86 -15.77 9.17 -13.27
N GLY A 87 -15.84 10.35 -13.88
CA GLY A 87 -16.41 11.55 -13.28
C GLY A 87 -15.72 11.95 -11.98
N LEU A 88 -14.41 12.20 -12.05
CA LEU A 88 -13.61 12.65 -10.90
C LEU A 88 -14.12 14.00 -10.38
N SER A 89 -14.61 13.99 -9.14
CA SER A 89 -15.09 15.17 -8.42
C SER A 89 -14.00 15.78 -7.55
N ASN A 90 -13.22 14.97 -6.83
CA ASN A 90 -12.17 15.48 -5.95
C ASN A 90 -11.07 14.45 -5.66
N LEU A 91 -9.92 14.93 -5.21
CA LEU A 91 -8.77 14.13 -4.74
C LEU A 91 -8.35 14.57 -3.34
N PHE A 92 -8.07 13.62 -2.47
CA PHE A 92 -7.50 13.89 -1.14
C PHE A 92 -6.27 13.02 -0.92
N PHE A 93 -5.14 13.65 -0.60
CA PHE A 93 -3.90 12.95 -0.30
C PHE A 93 -3.75 12.79 1.20
N ASP A 94 -3.49 11.56 1.66
CA ASP A 94 -3.06 11.27 3.01
C ASP A 94 -1.54 10.98 3.01
N PRO A 95 -0.69 11.97 3.33
CA PRO A 95 0.75 11.78 3.32
C PRO A 95 1.24 10.84 4.43
N ALA A 96 0.50 10.73 5.55
CA ALA A 96 0.88 9.88 6.66
C ALA A 96 0.74 8.40 6.28
N LEU A 97 -0.35 8.06 5.58
CA LEU A 97 -0.59 6.69 5.10
C LEU A 97 0.09 6.43 3.75
N GLY A 98 0.31 7.46 2.94
CA GLY A 98 0.76 7.33 1.56
C GLY A 98 -0.35 6.96 0.60
N GLU A 99 -1.57 7.37 0.91
CA GLU A 99 -2.79 7.01 0.17
C GLU A 99 -3.34 8.24 -0.56
N VAL A 100 -4.05 8.00 -1.65
CA VAL A 100 -4.84 9.01 -2.35
C VAL A 100 -6.28 8.52 -2.44
N HIS A 101 -7.21 9.35 -2.01
CA HIS A 101 -8.65 9.08 -2.04
C HIS A 101 -9.24 9.81 -3.25
N LEU A 102 -9.82 9.03 -4.16
CA LEU A 102 -10.48 9.54 -5.35
C LEU A 102 -11.99 9.56 -5.14
N ILE A 103 -12.62 10.72 -5.28
CA ILE A 103 -14.07 10.86 -5.25
C ILE A 103 -14.59 10.83 -6.68
N LEU A 104 -15.24 9.74 -7.06
CA LEU A 104 -15.70 9.46 -8.43
C LEU A 104 -17.22 9.34 -8.44
N SER A 105 -17.88 9.84 -9.50
CA SER A 105 -19.31 9.60 -9.70
C SER A 105 -19.60 8.18 -10.20
N MET A 106 -18.66 7.56 -10.92
CA MET A 106 -18.77 6.19 -11.43
C MET A 106 -17.50 5.36 -11.12
N PRO A 107 -17.35 4.83 -9.89
CA PRO A 107 -16.17 4.07 -9.49
C PRO A 107 -15.94 2.78 -10.30
N ALA A 108 -17.02 2.12 -10.74
CA ALA A 108 -16.95 0.85 -11.48
C ALA A 108 -16.13 0.94 -12.78
N VAL A 109 -16.02 2.14 -13.38
CA VAL A 109 -15.21 2.37 -14.59
C VAL A 109 -13.72 2.16 -14.31
N VAL A 110 -13.27 2.49 -13.10
CA VAL A 110 -11.86 2.37 -12.68
C VAL A 110 -11.51 0.94 -12.29
N GLU A 111 -12.48 0.17 -11.78
CA GLU A 111 -12.32 -1.24 -11.39
C GLU A 111 -12.40 -2.20 -12.59
N ALA A 112 -12.79 -1.71 -13.77
CA ALA A 112 -12.85 -2.49 -14.99
C ALA A 112 -11.48 -3.13 -15.33
N ASN A 113 -11.51 -4.26 -16.06
CA ASN A 113 -10.31 -5.02 -16.45
C ASN A 113 -9.44 -5.45 -15.26
N ASP A 114 -10.06 -6.05 -14.23
CA ASP A 114 -9.36 -6.58 -13.05
C ASP A 114 -8.53 -5.51 -12.30
N GLY A 115 -9.05 -4.28 -12.27
CA GLY A 115 -8.42 -3.15 -11.60
C GLY A 115 -7.05 -2.80 -12.18
N GLN A 116 -6.79 -3.07 -13.46
CA GLN A 116 -5.48 -2.80 -14.08
C GLN A 116 -5.07 -1.33 -13.98
N LEU A 117 -6.04 -0.41 -13.91
CA LEU A 117 -5.78 1.02 -13.72
C LEU A 117 -5.32 1.38 -12.28
N LEU A 118 -5.57 0.49 -11.32
CA LEU A 118 -5.20 0.65 -9.90
C LEU A 118 -3.88 -0.05 -9.55
N LYS A 119 -3.29 -0.82 -10.48
CA LYS A 119 -1.99 -1.51 -10.33
C LYS A 119 -0.87 -0.61 -10.82
#